data_AF-A0A4Q6FVD3-F1
#
_entry.id   AF-A0A4Q6FVD3-F1
#
_cell.length_a   1.000
_cell.length_b   1.000
_cell.length_c   1.000
_cell.angle_alpha   90.00
_cell.angle_beta   90.00
_cell.angle_gamma   90.00
#
_symmetry.space_group_name_H-M   'P 1'
#
loop_
_entity.id
_entity.type
_entity.pdbx_description
1 polymer ?
#
loop_
_entity_poly.entity_id
_entity_poly.type
_entity_poly.pdbx_seq_one_letter_code
_entity_poly.pdbx_strand_id
1 'polypeptide(L)'
;MSESRATDYETYREIMGELIKPILAEGLDVETLKSLYESKAVYLENLRIKSFKELNSVKRSSHFTWDDYHLICRAIKENGSHVRSLIMVAISEKLDCRKAC
;
A
#
# COMPACT_ATOMS: atom_id res chain seq x y z
N MET A 1 8.87 26.50 11.52
CA MET A 1 8.15 25.90 10.37
C MET A 1 8.08 24.39 10.59
N SER A 2 6.97 23.91 11.16
CA SER A 2 6.78 22.52 11.62
C SER A 2 5.46 21.91 11.14
N GLU A 3 4.73 22.61 10.27
CA GLU A 3 3.37 22.22 9.84
C GLU A 3 3.37 21.00 8.91
N SER A 4 4.36 20.85 8.03
CA SER A 4 4.42 19.74 7.06
C SER A 4 4.54 18.35 7.68
N ARG A 5 4.97 18.21 8.95
CA ARG A 5 5.10 16.90 9.61
C ARG A 5 3.79 16.39 10.20
N ALA A 6 2.89 17.28 10.58
CA ALA A 6 1.61 16.91 11.17
C ALA A 6 0.64 16.38 10.09
N THR A 7 0.62 17.01 8.92
CA THR A 7 -0.29 16.67 7.81
C THR A 7 -0.07 15.25 7.27
N ASP A 8 1.17 14.78 7.22
CA ASP A 8 1.51 13.42 6.74
C ASP A 8 0.99 12.32 7.68
N TYR A 9 1.03 12.55 9.00
CA TYR A 9 0.54 11.58 9.98
C TYR A 9 -0.98 11.61 10.10
N GLU A 10 -1.62 12.78 10.02
CA GLU A 10 -3.09 12.89 9.99
C GLU A 10 -3.67 12.14 8.79
N THR A 11 -3.09 12.34 7.61
CA THR A 11 -3.47 11.59 6.40
C THR A 11 -3.29 10.08 6.61
N TYR A 12 -2.16 9.66 7.18
CA TYR A 12 -1.95 8.24 7.52
C TYR A 12 -3.03 7.71 8.46
N ARG A 13 -3.33 8.43 9.56
CA ARG A 13 -4.31 8.03 10.56
C ARG A 13 -5.69 7.84 9.95
N GLU A 14 -6.08 8.70 9.01
CA GLU A 14 -7.37 8.60 8.33
C GLU A 14 -7.47 7.33 7.45
N ILE A 15 -6.37 6.96 6.78
CA ILE A 15 -6.38 5.87 5.80
C ILE A 15 -5.81 4.55 6.33
N MET A 16 -5.27 4.50 7.56
CA MET A 16 -4.52 3.34 8.05
C MET A 16 -5.33 2.03 8.01
N GLY A 17 -6.65 2.10 8.24
CA GLY A 17 -7.56 0.95 8.16
C GLY A 17 -7.78 0.42 6.74
N GLU A 18 -7.52 1.25 5.73
CA GLU A 18 -7.66 0.92 4.31
C GLU A 18 -6.35 0.42 3.69
N LEU A 19 -5.20 0.63 4.35
CA LEU A 19 -3.89 0.27 3.80
C LEU A 19 -3.76 -1.23 3.49
N ILE A 20 -4.35 -2.07 4.33
CA ILE A 20 -4.34 -3.53 4.16
C ILE A 20 -5.35 -4.00 3.12
N LYS A 21 -6.41 -3.24 2.86
CA LYS A 21 -7.50 -3.69 1.99
C LYS A 21 -7.06 -3.72 0.51
N PRO A 22 -7.63 -4.64 -0.28
CA PRO A 22 -7.48 -4.59 -1.73
C PRO A 22 -8.10 -3.30 -2.26
N ILE A 23 -7.59 -2.84 -3.40
CA ILE A 23 -8.20 -1.72 -4.12
C ILE A 23 -9.52 -2.24 -4.72
N LEU A 24 -10.64 -1.76 -4.21
CA LEU A 24 -11.96 -2.03 -4.78
C LEU A 24 -12.10 -1.20 -6.05
N ALA A 25 -12.03 -1.88 -7.18
CA ALA A 25 -11.87 -1.27 -8.50
C ALA A 25 -12.80 -1.95 -9.51
N GLU A 26 -14.09 -1.98 -9.20
CA GLU A 26 -15.10 -2.47 -10.13
C GLU A 26 -15.06 -1.62 -11.41
N GLY A 27 -14.91 -2.29 -12.56
CA GLY A 27 -14.87 -1.64 -13.87
C GLY A 27 -13.53 -1.04 -14.28
N LEU A 28 -12.45 -1.15 -13.48
CA LEU A 28 -11.11 -0.81 -13.96
C LEU A 28 -10.50 -1.96 -14.76
N ASP A 29 -9.80 -1.62 -15.83
CA ASP A 29 -8.99 -2.58 -16.55
C ASP A 29 -7.75 -3.01 -15.73
N VAL A 30 -7.18 -4.15 -16.10
CA VAL A 30 -6.07 -4.78 -15.39
C VAL A 30 -4.81 -3.90 -15.36
N GLU A 31 -4.55 -3.12 -16.41
CA GLU A 31 -3.36 -2.27 -16.51
C GLU A 31 -3.48 -1.05 -15.58
N THR A 32 -4.65 -0.41 -15.55
CA THR A 32 -4.95 0.65 -14.60
C THR A 32 -4.88 0.14 -13.17
N LEU A 33 -5.48 -1.02 -12.88
CA LEU A 33 -5.45 -1.60 -11.53
C LEU A 33 -4.02 -1.96 -11.09
N LYS A 34 -3.20 -2.50 -11.98
CA LYS A 34 -1.77 -2.73 -11.73
C LYS A 34 -1.03 -1.45 -11.38
N SER A 35 -1.25 -0.38 -12.15
CA SER A 35 -0.62 0.93 -11.92
C SER A 35 -1.00 1.52 -10.55
N LEU A 36 -2.25 1.34 -10.12
CA LEU A 36 -2.69 1.75 -8.78
C LEU A 36 -1.98 0.97 -7.68
N TYR A 37 -1.80 -0.34 -7.84
CA TYR A 37 -1.06 -1.16 -6.88
C TYR A 37 0.44 -0.81 -6.82
N GLU A 38 1.04 -0.42 -7.95
CA GLU A 38 2.42 0.07 -8.02
C GLU A 38 2.56 1.42 -7.28
N SER A 39 1.64 2.35 -7.53
CA SER A 39 1.58 3.62 -6.80
C SER A 39 1.41 3.41 -5.29
N LYS A 40 0.51 2.51 -4.89
CA LYS A 40 0.32 2.11 -3.49
C LYS A 40 1.60 1.51 -2.88
N ALA A 41 2.35 0.71 -3.64
CA ALA A 41 3.62 0.15 -3.17
C ALA A 41 4.65 1.25 -2.86
N VAL A 42 4.79 2.24 -3.75
CA VAL A 42 5.70 3.39 -3.55
C VAL A 42 5.29 4.19 -2.31
N TYR A 43 3.99 4.47 -2.15
CA TYR A 43 3.47 5.17 -0.98
C TYR A 43 3.80 4.42 0.33
N LEU A 44 3.50 3.12 0.39
CA LEU A 44 3.73 2.30 1.57
C LEU A 44 5.21 2.21 1.94
N GLU A 45 6.10 2.11 0.95
CA GLU A 45 7.54 2.07 1.19
C GLU A 45 8.07 3.41 1.71
N ASN A 46 7.61 4.53 1.14
CA ASN A 46 7.93 5.85 1.66
C ASN A 46 7.46 6.03 3.11
N LEU A 47 6.25 5.56 3.40
CA LEU A 47 5.68 5.61 4.75
C LEU A 47 6.47 4.74 5.74
N ARG A 48 6.92 3.55 5.31
CA ARG A 48 7.81 2.67 6.10
C ARG A 48 9.11 3.38 6.45
N ILE A 49 9.76 4.01 5.48
CA ILE A 49 11.02 4.73 5.69
C ILE A 49 10.81 5.93 6.63
N LYS A 50 9.74 6.70 6.44
CA LYS A 50 9.39 7.84 7.31
C LYS A 50 9.16 7.38 8.75
N SER A 51 8.28 6.39 8.95
CA SER A 51 7.97 5.82 10.26
C SER A 51 9.23 5.27 10.95
N PHE A 52 10.06 4.50 10.24
CA PHE A 52 11.32 3.99 10.79
C PHE A 52 12.26 5.11 11.25
N LYS A 53 12.44 6.16 10.43
CA LYS A 53 13.31 7.29 10.77
C LYS A 53 12.81 8.06 11.99
N GLU A 54 11.50 8.23 12.12
CA GLU A 54 10.90 8.97 13.24
C GLU A 54 11.00 8.19 14.56
N LEU A 55 10.67 6.89 14.52
CA LEU A 55 10.78 5.97 15.66
C LEU A 55 12.20 5.85 16.20
N ASN A 56 13.20 5.96 15.34
CA ASN A 56 14.62 5.90 15.71
C ASN A 56 15.26 7.29 15.88
N SER A 57 14.48 8.36 15.81
CA SER A 57 15.02 9.70 16.01
C SER A 57 15.29 9.97 17.49
N VAL A 58 16.37 10.71 17.78
CA VAL A 58 16.75 11.10 19.16
C VAL A 58 15.71 12.06 19.79
N LYS A 59 14.76 12.58 18.99
CA LYS A 59 13.69 13.46 19.47
C LYS A 59 12.60 12.62 20.14
N ARG A 60 12.28 12.94 21.40
CA ARG A 60 11.37 12.14 22.26
C ARG A 60 9.90 12.04 21.81
N SER A 61 9.48 12.76 20.77
CA SER A 61 8.09 12.75 20.29
C SER A 61 8.04 12.29 18.84
N SER A 62 7.69 11.02 18.64
CA SER A 62 7.27 10.46 17.36
C SER A 62 5.74 10.40 17.34
N HIS A 63 5.13 10.78 16.22
CA HIS A 63 3.71 10.54 15.97
C HIS A 63 3.44 9.08 15.63
N PHE A 64 4.41 8.37 15.05
CA PHE A 64 4.32 6.93 14.78
C PHE A 64 4.64 6.10 16.02
N THR A 65 3.93 4.99 16.14
CA THR A 65 4.18 3.89 17.08
C THR A 65 4.81 2.69 16.36
N TRP A 66 5.35 1.74 17.12
CA TRP A 66 5.81 0.46 16.55
C TRP A 66 4.68 -0.36 15.95
N ASP A 67 3.46 -0.24 16.48
CA ASP A 67 2.27 -0.88 15.91
C ASP A 67 1.95 -0.30 14.52
N ASP A 68 2.05 1.01 14.36
CA ASP A 68 1.91 1.67 13.05
C ASP A 68 2.93 1.12 12.05
N TYR A 69 4.19 1.00 12.47
CA TYR A 69 5.27 0.44 11.65
C TYR A 69 4.99 -1.02 11.24
N HIS A 70 4.51 -1.84 12.16
CA HIS A 70 4.12 -3.23 11.87
C HIS A 70 2.93 -3.30 10.91
N LEU A 71 1.93 -2.42 11.08
CA LEU A 71 0.79 -2.32 10.19
C LEU A 71 1.24 -1.95 8.77
N ILE A 72 2.14 -0.97 8.62
CA ILE A 72 2.71 -0.57 7.34
C ILE A 72 3.45 -1.75 6.68
N CYS A 73 4.30 -2.46 7.44
CA CYS A 73 5.01 -3.63 6.93
C CYS A 73 4.05 -4.74 6.48
N ARG A 74 2.94 -4.94 7.21
CA ARG A 74 1.89 -5.88 6.82
C ARG A 74 1.19 -5.42 5.54
N ALA A 75 0.82 -4.14 5.44
CA ALA A 75 0.19 -3.58 4.25
C ALA A 75 1.06 -3.76 2.98
N ILE A 76 2.39 -3.62 3.09
CA ILE A 76 3.33 -3.88 1.98
C ILE A 76 3.23 -5.34 1.52
N LYS A 77 3.24 -6.30 2.46
CA LYS A 77 3.12 -7.72 2.13
C LYS A 77 1.78 -8.05 1.48
N GLU A 78 0.69 -7.51 2.01
CA GLU A 78 -0.66 -7.71 1.47
C GLU A 78 -0.81 -7.09 0.08
N ASN A 79 -0.24 -5.91 -0.15
CA ASN A 79 -0.19 -5.27 -1.47
C ASN A 79 0.45 -6.20 -2.52
N GLY A 80 1.59 -6.82 -2.17
CA GLY A 80 2.23 -7.83 -3.02
C GLY A 80 1.39 -9.10 -3.21
N SER A 81 0.60 -9.50 -2.21
CA SER A 81 -0.35 -10.60 -2.34
C SER A 81 -1.46 -10.28 -3.35
N HIS A 82 -2.05 -9.09 -3.27
CA HIS A 82 -3.10 -8.66 -4.19
C HIS A 82 -2.61 -8.56 -5.63
N VAL A 83 -1.40 -8.03 -5.86
CA VAL A 83 -0.79 -7.99 -7.20
C VAL A 83 -0.59 -9.40 -7.75
N ARG A 84 -0.12 -10.35 -6.95
CA ARG A 84 0.02 -11.75 -7.39
C ARG A 84 -1.33 -12.35 -7.78
N SER A 85 -2.37 -12.14 -6.98
CA SER A 85 -3.72 -12.59 -7.31
C SER A 85 -4.22 -11.97 -8.61
N LEU A 86 -3.99 -10.68 -8.83
CA LEU A 86 -4.34 -9.98 -10.07
C LEU A 86 -3.64 -10.61 -11.29
N ILE A 87 -2.34 -10.89 -11.18
CA ILE A 87 -1.57 -11.55 -12.25
C ILE A 87 -2.15 -12.94 -12.54
N MET A 88 -2.48 -13.72 -11.50
CA MET A 88 -3.05 -15.05 -11.68
C MET A 88 -4.40 -15.00 -12.41
N VAL A 89 -5.28 -14.05 -12.07
CA VAL A 89 -6.56 -13.86 -12.77
C VAL A 89 -6.31 -13.50 -14.23
N ALA A 90 -5.45 -12.51 -14.51
CA ALA A 90 -5.17 -12.08 -15.88
C ALA A 90 -4.52 -13.18 -16.75
N ILE A 91 -3.71 -14.06 -16.14
CA ILE A 91 -3.16 -15.24 -16.83
C ILE A 91 -4.26 -16.26 -17.13
N SER A 92 -5.10 -16.59 -16.14
CA SER A 92 -6.20 -17.54 -16.33
C SER A 92 -7.16 -17.10 -17.43
N GLU A 93 -7.59 -15.83 -17.43
CA GLU A 93 -8.46 -15.27 -18.48
C GLU A 93 -7.83 -15.41 -19.88
N LYS A 94 -6.53 -15.11 -20.01
CA LYS A 94 -5.81 -15.28 -21.27
C LYS A 94 -5.69 -16.73 -21.71
N LEU A 95 -5.56 -17.67 -20.77
CA LEU A 95 -5.48 -19.10 -21.06
C LEU A 95 -6.84 -19.67 -21.48
N ASP A 96 -7.93 -19.25 -20.85
CA ASP A 96 -9.28 -19.70 -21.19
C ASP A 96 -9.70 -19.17 -22.57
N CYS A 97 -9.38 -17.91 -22.89
CA CYS A 97 -9.58 -17.36 -24.24
C CYS A 97 -8.82 -18.15 -25.32
N ARG A 98 -7.66 -18.74 -25.02
CA ARG A 98 -6.89 -19.56 -25.97
C ARG A 98 -7.47 -20.96 -26.19
N LYS A 99 -8.27 -21.48 -25.27
CA LYS A 99 -8.93 -22.80 -25.41
C LYS A 99 -10.25 -22.72 -26.16
N ALA A 100 -10.84 -21.52 -26.24
CA ALA A 100 -12.12 -21.27 -26.91
C ALA A 100 -11.97 -20.86 -28.39
N CYS A 101 -10.74 -20.62 -28.86
CA CYS A 101 -10.37 -20.42 -30.27
C CYS A 101 -9.78 -21.70 -30.86
#